data_AF-A0A7C1G201-F1
#
_entry.id   AF-A0A7C1G201-F1
#
_cell.length_a   1.000
_cell.length_b   1.000
_cell.length_c   1.000
_cell.angle_alpha   90.00
_cell.angle_beta   90.00
_cell.angle_gamma   90.00
#
_symmetry.space_group_name_H-M   'P 1'
#
loop_
_entity.id
_entity.type
_entity.pdbx_description
1 polymer ?
#
loop_
_entity_poly.entity_id
_entity_poly.type
_entity_poly.pdbx_seq_one_letter_code
_entity_poly.pdbx_strand_id
1 'polypeptide(L)'
;MKSDKLFLKFLFPAAFILLFLPVINAQNNPQPNRFSSKWQITFHGGTSLFFGDIKQNKWWPVSTDVNEWHYAGGLSLEYQISPAFAVGLQGLYGNLSGTRRSWGIYFDNNYFETNLYTNINFNNLFGPNRVSRFFSVYGVMGIGLMQYNTQVKDLESGLVINTQGEGSGKGIKGRTLEGILIYGLGFNFRLNDHWAIHLESVNRIMNSDALDGFVNSYPYDVYNYTSLGLVYKFGVGKKKINEEEVSPLEEPEVVPLVVPVDTASQIQELVDTLNAEEAVPNVEPEEITAVEPVAASEQPATQGLNYRVQILARFTGPLSVEYISHEFKIPANEIKEETFQGHFIYTVGAFETYDEARIKRDEIRYYYGVKDAFVVAFNKGVRLEQLPDAE
;
A
#
# COMPACT_ATOMS: atom_id res chain seq x y z
N MET A 1 4.74 -11.27 -24.61
CA MET A 1 3.36 -11.69 -24.27
C MET A 1 3.28 -13.19 -24.01
N LYS A 2 3.56 -13.63 -22.77
CA LYS A 2 3.26 -14.99 -22.24
C LYS A 2 3.51 -15.08 -20.71
N SER A 3 4.07 -14.04 -20.08
CA SER A 3 4.45 -14.00 -18.65
C SER A 3 3.31 -13.73 -17.67
N ASP A 4 2.21 -13.11 -18.11
CA ASP A 4 1.30 -12.47 -17.13
C ASP A 4 0.28 -13.45 -16.53
N LYS A 5 0.06 -14.59 -17.18
CA LYS A 5 -0.71 -15.71 -16.61
C LYS A 5 0.09 -16.53 -15.58
N LEU A 6 1.39 -16.27 -15.43
CA LEU A 6 2.24 -16.99 -14.49
C LEU A 6 2.09 -16.43 -13.07
N PHE A 7 1.97 -15.11 -12.93
CA PHE A 7 1.90 -14.43 -11.63
C PHE A 7 0.64 -14.84 -10.84
N LEU A 8 -0.52 -14.91 -11.50
CA LEU A 8 -1.80 -15.31 -10.87
C LEU A 8 -1.83 -16.78 -10.45
N LYS A 9 -1.09 -17.65 -11.17
CA LYS A 9 -0.97 -19.08 -10.84
C LYS A 9 -0.14 -19.35 -9.59
N PHE A 10 0.74 -18.43 -9.19
CA PHE A 10 1.53 -18.55 -7.97
C PHE A 10 0.94 -17.80 -6.78
N LEU A 11 0.16 -16.73 -7.03
CA LEU A 11 -0.43 -15.91 -5.98
C LEU A 11 -1.62 -16.62 -5.29
N PHE A 12 -2.45 -17.35 -6.03
CA PHE A 12 -3.52 -18.18 -5.47
C PHE A 12 -3.02 -19.29 -4.53
N PRO A 13 -2.02 -20.12 -4.90
CA PRO A 13 -1.46 -21.10 -3.98
C PRO A 13 -0.64 -20.46 -2.86
N ALA A 14 0.01 -19.30 -3.05
CA ALA A 14 0.71 -18.61 -1.96
C ALA A 14 -0.27 -18.07 -0.89
N ALA A 15 -1.38 -17.46 -1.30
CA ALA A 15 -2.45 -17.05 -0.41
C ALA A 15 -3.15 -18.25 0.26
N PHE A 16 -3.31 -19.36 -0.48
CA PHE A 16 -3.82 -20.62 0.07
C PHE A 16 -2.83 -21.25 1.07
N ILE A 17 -1.53 -21.22 0.81
CA ILE A 17 -0.50 -21.70 1.75
C ILE A 17 -0.47 -20.84 3.02
N LEU A 18 -0.67 -19.53 2.92
CA LEU A 18 -0.82 -18.65 4.09
C LEU A 18 -2.07 -18.96 4.93
N LEU A 19 -3.13 -19.49 4.33
CA LEU A 19 -4.31 -19.99 5.06
C LEU A 19 -4.04 -21.34 5.78
N PHE A 20 -3.03 -22.09 5.35
CA PHE A 20 -2.69 -23.42 5.88
C PHE A 20 -1.36 -23.51 6.64
N LEU A 21 -0.60 -22.41 6.80
CA LEU A 21 0.58 -22.42 7.66
C LEU A 21 0.11 -22.75 9.09
N PRO A 22 0.44 -23.95 9.63
CA PRO A 22 0.18 -24.22 11.03
C PRO A 22 1.08 -23.26 11.80
N VAL A 23 0.45 -22.52 12.72
CA VAL A 23 1.09 -21.58 13.62
C VAL A 23 2.01 -22.36 14.57
N ILE A 24 3.22 -22.67 14.12
CA ILE A 24 4.20 -23.45 14.91
C ILE A 24 4.84 -22.58 16.01
N ASN A 25 4.80 -21.25 15.90
CA ASN A 25 5.53 -20.37 16.83
C ASN A 25 4.67 -19.51 17.78
N ALA A 26 3.33 -19.55 17.73
CA ALA A 26 2.52 -18.76 18.69
C ALA A 26 2.24 -19.49 20.03
N GLN A 27 2.79 -20.68 20.24
CA GLN A 27 2.47 -21.53 21.41
C GLN A 27 3.50 -21.45 22.56
N ASN A 28 4.63 -20.74 22.41
CA ASN A 28 5.69 -20.72 23.43
C ASN A 28 5.53 -19.66 24.54
N ASN A 29 4.32 -19.21 24.86
CA ASN A 29 4.09 -18.29 25.98
C ASN A 29 3.49 -19.06 27.18
N PRO A 30 4.22 -19.24 28.30
CA PRO A 30 3.80 -20.07 29.44
C PRO A 30 2.70 -19.45 30.31
N GLN A 31 2.17 -18.28 29.94
CA GLN A 31 1.03 -17.68 30.64
C GLN A 31 -0.28 -18.35 30.19
N PRO A 32 -1.20 -18.73 31.10
CA PRO A 32 -2.49 -19.30 30.73
C PRO A 32 -3.32 -18.24 29.99
N ASN A 33 -3.17 -18.23 28.66
CA ASN A 33 -3.81 -17.26 27.81
C ASN A 33 -5.31 -17.58 27.81
N ARG A 34 -6.10 -16.79 28.57
CA ARG A 34 -7.57 -16.85 28.63
C ARG A 34 -8.17 -16.33 27.32
N PHE A 35 -7.76 -16.91 26.20
CA PHE A 35 -8.32 -16.63 24.90
C PHE A 35 -9.74 -17.21 24.86
N SER A 36 -10.74 -16.34 24.93
CA SER A 36 -12.11 -16.68 24.55
C SER A 36 -12.26 -16.28 23.09
N SER A 37 -12.60 -17.22 22.23
CA SER A 37 -12.97 -16.90 20.86
C SER A 37 -14.21 -16.00 20.87
N LYS A 38 -14.06 -14.80 20.32
CA LYS A 38 -15.14 -13.82 20.21
C LYS A 38 -15.55 -13.72 18.76
N TRP A 39 -16.85 -13.84 18.51
CA TRP A 39 -17.47 -13.37 17.29
C TRP A 39 -17.50 -11.85 17.31
N GLN A 40 -17.38 -11.25 16.14
CA GLN A 40 -17.44 -9.80 15.98
C GLN A 40 -18.32 -9.50 14.78
N ILE A 41 -19.25 -8.57 14.95
CA ILE A 41 -19.99 -7.99 13.84
C ILE A 41 -19.57 -6.54 13.70
N THR A 42 -19.32 -6.13 12.46
CA THR A 42 -18.79 -4.81 12.16
C THR A 42 -19.66 -4.13 11.13
N PHE A 43 -20.19 -2.97 11.48
CA PHE A 43 -20.88 -2.08 10.55
C PHE A 43 -19.89 -1.00 10.14
N HIS A 44 -19.66 -0.84 8.84
CA HIS A 44 -18.61 0.05 8.35
C HIS A 44 -19.04 0.80 7.11
N GLY A 45 -18.54 2.02 6.97
CA GLY A 45 -18.85 2.90 5.87
C GLY A 45 -17.70 3.86 5.60
N GLY A 46 -17.56 4.28 4.36
CA GLY A 46 -16.49 5.18 3.99
C GLY A 46 -16.44 5.46 2.52
N THR A 47 -15.25 5.81 2.05
CA THR A 47 -15.02 6.28 0.69
C THR A 47 -14.38 5.21 -0.17
N SER A 48 -14.88 5.08 -1.39
CA SER A 48 -14.31 4.26 -2.45
C SER A 48 -13.70 5.16 -3.51
N LEU A 49 -12.48 4.82 -3.91
CA LEU A 49 -11.69 5.58 -4.88
C LEU A 49 -11.11 4.64 -5.94
N PHE A 50 -11.43 4.93 -7.21
CA PHE A 50 -10.98 4.16 -8.36
C PHE A 50 -9.58 4.58 -8.82
N PHE A 51 -8.80 3.58 -9.25
CA PHE A 51 -7.47 3.70 -9.87
C PHE A 51 -7.39 2.80 -11.11
N GLY A 52 -7.74 3.36 -12.26
CA GLY A 52 -7.65 2.72 -13.56
C GLY A 52 -7.53 3.75 -14.68
N ASP A 53 -8.03 3.41 -15.86
CA ASP A 53 -7.78 4.16 -17.09
C ASP A 53 -8.59 5.47 -17.18
N ILE A 54 -9.86 5.45 -16.75
CA ILE A 54 -10.69 6.64 -16.65
C ILE A 54 -10.49 7.29 -15.28
N LYS A 55 -9.35 7.96 -15.11
CA LYS A 55 -9.02 8.75 -13.92
C LYS A 55 -8.33 10.05 -14.32
N GLN A 56 -8.64 11.14 -13.61
CA GLN A 56 -8.13 12.45 -13.99
C GLN A 56 -6.65 12.57 -13.64
N ASN A 57 -6.29 12.21 -12.41
CA ASN A 57 -4.91 12.21 -11.95
C ASN A 57 -4.59 10.88 -11.31
N LYS A 58 -3.37 10.39 -11.56
CA LYS A 58 -2.97 9.04 -11.18
C LYS A 58 -3.10 8.73 -9.69
N TRP A 59 -2.86 9.71 -8.82
CA TRP A 59 -2.72 9.49 -7.37
C TRP A 59 -3.71 10.25 -6.49
N TRP A 60 -4.28 11.34 -6.98
CA TRP A 60 -5.15 12.22 -6.20
C TRP A 60 -6.49 12.42 -6.92
N PRO A 61 -7.62 12.20 -6.23
CA PRO A 61 -8.95 12.40 -6.81
C PRO A 61 -9.24 13.87 -7.08
N VAL A 62 -10.18 14.08 -8.00
CA VAL A 62 -10.81 15.39 -8.22
C VAL A 62 -12.23 15.40 -7.67
N SER A 63 -12.66 16.58 -7.20
CA SER A 63 -14.03 16.82 -6.72
C SER A 63 -14.81 17.80 -7.60
N THR A 64 -14.15 18.44 -8.56
CA THR A 64 -14.75 19.36 -9.53
C THR A 64 -14.94 18.65 -10.87
N ASP A 65 -15.90 19.11 -11.68
CA ASP A 65 -16.22 18.60 -13.02
C ASP A 65 -16.27 17.06 -13.05
N VAL A 66 -17.23 16.52 -12.30
CA VAL A 66 -17.41 15.11 -11.91
C VAL A 66 -16.50 14.70 -10.73
N ASN A 67 -17.15 14.38 -9.61
CA ASN A 67 -16.48 13.99 -8.38
C ASN A 67 -16.09 12.51 -8.41
N GLU A 68 -14.81 12.20 -8.22
CA GLU A 68 -14.33 10.81 -8.19
C GLU A 68 -14.59 10.14 -6.82
N TRP A 69 -14.82 10.91 -5.76
CA TRP A 69 -15.12 10.36 -4.44
C TRP A 69 -16.52 9.79 -4.39
N HIS A 70 -16.61 8.49 -4.13
CA HIS A 70 -17.86 7.81 -3.89
C HIS A 70 -17.87 7.12 -2.54
N TYR A 71 -19.05 6.71 -2.11
CA TYR A 71 -19.23 6.08 -0.81
C TYR A 71 -19.58 4.60 -0.98
N ALA A 72 -19.18 3.84 0.02
CA ALA A 72 -19.59 2.45 0.18
C ALA A 72 -19.86 2.16 1.66
N GLY A 73 -20.69 1.16 1.89
CA GLY A 73 -21.09 0.70 3.22
C GLY A 73 -21.26 -0.80 3.22
N GLY A 74 -20.90 -1.43 4.33
CA GLY A 74 -20.85 -2.87 4.44
C GLY A 74 -21.05 -3.38 5.84
N LEU A 75 -21.17 -4.69 5.91
CA LEU A 75 -21.26 -5.47 7.11
C LEU A 75 -20.26 -6.61 7.04
N SER A 76 -19.54 -6.80 8.14
CA SER A 76 -18.63 -7.94 8.30
C SER A 76 -19.00 -8.77 9.51
N LEU A 77 -18.81 -10.08 9.40
CA LEU A 77 -18.89 -11.05 10.49
C LEU A 77 -17.55 -11.76 10.59
N GLU A 78 -16.88 -11.63 11.73
CA GLU A 78 -15.56 -12.20 11.99
C GLU A 78 -15.59 -13.18 13.14
N TYR A 79 -14.83 -14.27 13.01
CA TYR A 79 -14.55 -15.21 14.06
C TYR A 79 -13.06 -15.19 14.42
N GLN A 80 -12.76 -14.88 15.69
CA GLN A 80 -11.39 -14.85 16.17
C GLN A 80 -10.90 -16.29 16.48
N ILE A 81 -9.93 -16.76 15.69
CA ILE A 81 -9.36 -18.11 15.79
C ILE A 81 -8.23 -18.13 16.83
N SER A 82 -7.44 -17.07 16.90
CA SER A 82 -6.36 -16.90 17.88
C SER A 82 -6.19 -15.42 18.26
N PRO A 83 -5.34 -15.08 19.25
CA PRO A 83 -5.03 -13.68 19.54
C PRO A 83 -4.51 -12.90 18.33
N ALA A 84 -3.85 -13.56 17.38
CA ALA A 84 -3.26 -12.94 16.21
C ALA A 84 -4.12 -13.07 14.93
N PHE A 85 -4.99 -14.07 14.82
CA PHE A 85 -5.70 -14.39 13.58
C PHE A 85 -7.22 -14.43 13.76
N ALA A 86 -7.94 -13.81 12.84
CA ALA A 86 -9.39 -13.93 12.68
C ALA A 86 -9.75 -14.14 11.21
N VAL A 87 -10.83 -14.87 10.95
CA VAL A 87 -11.39 -15.06 9.61
C VAL A 87 -12.76 -14.42 9.57
N GLY A 88 -13.07 -13.74 8.47
CA GLY A 88 -14.31 -12.98 8.32
C GLY A 88 -14.96 -13.11 6.96
N LEU A 89 -16.28 -12.93 6.96
CA LEU A 89 -17.10 -12.73 5.78
C LEU A 89 -17.54 -11.27 5.75
N GLN A 90 -17.48 -10.64 4.59
CA GLN A 90 -17.92 -9.26 4.39
C GLN A 90 -18.89 -9.17 3.20
N GLY A 91 -19.97 -8.41 3.39
CA GLY A 91 -20.81 -7.90 2.31
C GLY A 91 -20.59 -6.40 2.17
N LEU A 92 -20.32 -5.92 0.97
CA LEU A 92 -20.09 -4.49 0.69
C LEU A 92 -20.99 -4.03 -0.44
N TYR A 93 -21.57 -2.85 -0.33
CA TYR A 93 -22.28 -2.18 -1.42
C TYR A 93 -21.78 -0.75 -1.55
N GLY A 94 -21.60 -0.29 -2.78
CA GLY A 94 -21.10 1.06 -2.99
C GLY A 94 -21.10 1.50 -4.44
N ASN A 95 -20.51 2.67 -4.62
CA ASN A 95 -20.34 3.30 -5.92
C ASN A 95 -18.88 3.59 -6.19
N LEU A 96 -18.55 3.69 -7.48
CA LEU A 96 -17.26 4.13 -7.98
C LEU A 96 -17.51 5.07 -9.16
N SER A 97 -16.57 5.99 -9.36
CA SER A 97 -16.51 6.81 -10.54
C SER A 97 -15.08 7.19 -10.81
N GLY A 98 -14.84 7.60 -12.05
CA GLY A 98 -13.63 8.21 -12.49
C GLY A 98 -13.94 9.10 -13.68
N THR A 99 -13.18 10.18 -13.83
CA THR A 99 -13.35 11.16 -14.91
C THR A 99 -12.05 11.34 -15.65
N ARG A 100 -12.09 11.49 -16.97
CA ARG A 100 -10.92 11.78 -17.78
C ARG A 100 -11.23 12.87 -18.77
N ARG A 101 -10.93 14.10 -18.36
CA ARG A 101 -11.30 15.32 -19.10
C ARG A 101 -10.63 15.40 -20.47
N SER A 102 -9.40 14.91 -20.60
CA SER A 102 -8.69 14.86 -21.88
C SER A 102 -9.42 14.02 -22.94
N TRP A 103 -10.27 13.10 -22.51
CA TRP A 103 -11.08 12.24 -23.38
C TRP A 103 -12.55 12.67 -23.42
N GLY A 104 -12.94 13.66 -22.61
CA GLY A 104 -14.32 14.11 -22.51
C GLY A 104 -15.25 13.04 -21.98
N ILE A 105 -14.80 12.15 -21.09
CA ILE A 105 -15.63 11.06 -20.55
C ILE A 105 -15.50 10.91 -19.04
N TYR A 106 -16.51 10.30 -18.44
CA TYR A 106 -16.48 9.77 -17.07
C TYR A 106 -17.27 8.47 -17.01
N PHE A 107 -17.13 7.71 -15.93
CA PHE A 107 -17.98 6.53 -15.70
C PHE A 107 -18.64 6.59 -14.34
N ASP A 108 -19.83 5.99 -14.25
CA ASP A 108 -20.52 5.71 -13.00
C ASP A 108 -20.63 4.20 -12.84
N ASN A 109 -20.26 3.72 -11.67
CA ASN A 109 -20.35 2.32 -11.30
C ASN A 109 -21.09 2.16 -9.97
N ASN A 110 -21.88 1.11 -9.90
CA ASN A 110 -22.40 0.62 -8.63
C ASN A 110 -22.02 -0.85 -8.51
N TYR A 111 -21.68 -1.29 -7.32
CA TYR A 111 -21.16 -2.62 -7.08
C TYR A 111 -21.66 -3.22 -5.77
N PHE A 112 -21.67 -4.55 -5.75
CA PHE A 112 -21.90 -5.37 -4.57
C PHE A 112 -20.78 -6.41 -4.46
N GLU A 113 -20.23 -6.60 -3.28
CA GLU A 113 -19.17 -7.59 -3.04
C GLU A 113 -19.55 -8.58 -1.96
N THR A 114 -19.07 -9.82 -2.15
CA THR A 114 -19.03 -10.83 -1.10
C THR A 114 -17.59 -11.30 -0.95
N ASN A 115 -17.03 -11.11 0.25
CA ASN A 115 -15.61 -11.23 0.51
C ASN A 115 -15.35 -12.24 1.64
N LEU A 116 -14.32 -13.07 1.48
CA LEU A 116 -13.74 -13.91 2.52
C LEU A 116 -12.33 -13.39 2.81
N TYR A 117 -12.07 -13.00 4.05
CA TYR A 117 -10.81 -12.36 4.42
C TYR A 117 -10.30 -12.83 5.78
N THR A 118 -9.03 -12.54 6.03
CA THR A 118 -8.35 -12.77 7.30
C THR A 118 -7.81 -11.44 7.85
N ASN A 119 -7.93 -11.28 9.16
CA ASN A 119 -7.32 -10.20 9.92
C ASN A 119 -6.13 -10.75 10.70
N ILE A 120 -4.97 -10.13 10.49
CA ILE A 120 -3.70 -10.51 11.11
C ILE A 120 -3.29 -9.38 12.06
N ASN A 121 -3.52 -9.57 13.36
CA ASN A 121 -3.16 -8.59 14.39
C ASN A 121 -1.64 -8.61 14.63
N PHE A 122 -0.95 -7.62 14.05
CA PHE A 122 0.52 -7.52 14.11
C PHE A 122 1.04 -7.31 15.54
N ASN A 123 0.26 -6.65 16.39
CA ASN A 123 0.65 -6.45 17.79
C ASN A 123 0.76 -7.75 18.59
N ASN A 124 -0.10 -8.74 18.29
CA ASN A 124 -0.06 -10.06 18.89
C ASN A 124 0.80 -11.05 18.08
N LEU A 125 1.08 -10.76 16.80
CA LEU A 125 1.97 -11.57 15.97
C LEU A 125 3.45 -11.34 16.32
N PHE A 126 3.86 -10.09 16.49
CA PHE A 126 5.26 -9.69 16.74
C PHE A 126 5.52 -9.24 18.19
N GLY A 127 4.48 -9.18 19.03
CA GLY A 127 4.57 -8.69 20.39
C GLY A 127 3.89 -9.61 21.40
N PRO A 128 3.91 -9.25 22.70
CA PRO A 128 3.26 -10.05 23.72
C PRO A 128 1.75 -10.11 23.49
N ASN A 129 1.21 -11.33 23.57
CA ASN A 129 -0.23 -11.60 23.47
C ASN A 129 -0.99 -10.80 24.54
N ARG A 130 -1.71 -9.76 24.11
CA ARG A 130 -2.53 -8.92 24.99
C ARG A 130 -3.90 -8.73 24.37
N VAL A 131 -4.91 -9.33 24.99
CA VAL A 131 -6.31 -9.26 24.52
C VAL A 131 -6.95 -7.89 24.82
N SER A 132 -6.39 -7.13 25.76
CA SER A 132 -7.01 -5.92 26.33
C SER A 132 -6.44 -4.58 25.83
N ARG A 133 -5.71 -4.56 24.72
CA ARG A 133 -5.03 -3.34 24.22
C ARG A 133 -6.03 -2.28 23.74
N PHE A 134 -5.77 -1.00 24.07
CA PHE A 134 -6.56 0.13 23.59
C PHE A 134 -6.45 0.30 22.07
N PHE A 135 -5.22 0.24 21.53
CA PHE A 135 -4.93 0.43 20.12
C PHE A 135 -4.27 -0.81 19.53
N SER A 136 -4.72 -1.28 18.36
CA SER A 136 -4.06 -2.35 17.62
C SER A 136 -4.00 -2.06 16.12
N VAL A 137 -2.92 -2.51 15.48
CA VAL A 137 -2.67 -2.50 14.05
C VAL A 137 -2.81 -3.92 13.52
N TYR A 138 -3.51 -4.08 12.41
CA TYR A 138 -3.69 -5.36 11.76
C TYR A 138 -3.57 -5.25 10.24
N GLY A 139 -3.15 -6.34 9.61
CA GLY A 139 -3.24 -6.53 8.17
C GLY A 139 -4.55 -7.21 7.80
N VAL A 140 -5.11 -6.83 6.66
CA VAL A 140 -6.27 -7.47 6.03
C VAL A 140 -5.78 -8.14 4.76
N MET A 141 -6.16 -9.40 4.52
CA MET A 141 -5.97 -10.05 3.22
C MET A 141 -7.15 -10.96 2.91
N GLY A 142 -7.55 -11.09 1.65
CA GLY A 142 -8.69 -11.93 1.30
C GLY A 142 -8.93 -12.04 -0.19
N ILE A 143 -9.98 -12.78 -0.52
CA ILE A 143 -10.51 -12.92 -1.87
C ILE A 143 -12.00 -12.60 -1.84
N GLY A 144 -12.53 -12.17 -2.98
CA GLY A 144 -13.94 -11.83 -3.07
C GLY A 144 -14.51 -12.00 -4.47
N LEU A 145 -15.81 -11.81 -4.55
CA LEU A 145 -16.57 -11.72 -5.78
C LEU A 145 -17.26 -10.37 -5.83
N MET A 146 -16.97 -9.57 -6.85
CA MET A 146 -17.58 -8.27 -7.11
C MET A 146 -18.62 -8.40 -8.23
N GLN A 147 -19.77 -7.79 -8.01
CA GLN A 147 -20.88 -7.74 -8.95
C GLN A 147 -21.28 -6.30 -9.26
N TYR A 148 -21.03 -5.83 -10.47
CA TYR A 148 -21.17 -4.43 -10.81
C TYR A 148 -21.90 -4.16 -12.12
N ASN A 149 -22.39 -2.93 -12.23
CA ASN A 149 -22.78 -2.30 -13.47
C ASN A 149 -21.98 -1.02 -13.63
N THR A 150 -21.49 -0.77 -14.85
CA THR A 150 -20.77 0.45 -15.22
C THR A 150 -21.47 1.11 -16.39
N GLN A 151 -21.61 2.43 -16.33
CA GLN A 151 -22.04 3.26 -17.45
C GLN A 151 -20.97 4.30 -17.72
N VAL A 152 -20.38 4.23 -18.90
CA VAL A 152 -19.47 5.26 -19.41
C VAL A 152 -20.31 6.34 -20.07
N LYS A 153 -20.04 7.60 -19.75
CA LYS A 153 -20.79 8.76 -20.21
C LYS A 153 -19.87 9.81 -20.81
N ASP A 154 -20.41 10.52 -21.78
CA ASP A 154 -19.81 11.75 -22.31
C ASP A 154 -19.88 12.88 -21.28
N LEU A 155 -18.78 13.62 -21.11
CA LEU A 155 -18.62 14.63 -20.06
C LEU A 155 -19.46 15.88 -20.29
N GLU A 156 -19.68 16.26 -21.55
CA GLU A 156 -20.43 17.48 -21.90
C GLU A 156 -21.94 17.22 -21.93
N SER A 157 -22.36 16.15 -22.59
CA SER A 157 -23.77 15.82 -22.81
C SER A 157 -24.38 14.90 -21.75
N GLY A 158 -23.54 14.17 -20.99
CA GLY A 158 -24.00 13.16 -20.03
C GLY A 158 -24.59 11.89 -20.66
N LEU A 159 -24.51 11.75 -21.99
CA LEU A 159 -25.06 10.60 -22.71
C LEU A 159 -24.23 9.34 -22.43
N VAL A 160 -24.92 8.21 -22.22
CA VAL A 160 -24.27 6.91 -22.02
C VAL A 160 -23.70 6.44 -23.36
N ILE A 161 -22.38 6.28 -23.42
CA ILE A 161 -21.63 5.84 -24.60
C ILE A 161 -21.27 4.36 -24.56
N ASN A 162 -21.09 3.79 -23.36
CA ASN A 162 -20.80 2.37 -23.19
C ASN A 162 -21.36 1.87 -21.85
N THR A 163 -21.62 0.58 -21.76
CA THR A 163 -22.12 -0.08 -20.54
C THR A 163 -21.43 -1.40 -20.32
N GLN A 164 -21.10 -1.72 -19.07
CA GLN A 164 -20.72 -3.07 -18.65
C GLN A 164 -21.73 -3.58 -17.62
N GLY A 165 -22.12 -4.84 -17.77
CA GLY A 165 -23.23 -5.42 -17.02
C GLY A 165 -24.56 -5.01 -17.64
N GLU A 166 -25.48 -4.47 -16.83
CA GLU A 166 -26.80 -3.96 -17.28
C GLU A 166 -27.65 -5.01 -18.04
N GLY A 167 -27.64 -6.25 -17.55
CA GLY A 167 -28.42 -7.35 -18.13
C GLY A 167 -27.58 -8.32 -18.97
N SER A 168 -26.35 -7.95 -19.33
CA SER A 168 -25.47 -8.75 -20.20
C SER A 168 -24.40 -9.56 -19.44
N GLY A 169 -24.25 -9.33 -18.14
CA GLY A 169 -23.26 -10.01 -17.30
C GLY A 169 -23.73 -11.35 -16.73
N LYS A 170 -22.81 -12.07 -16.08
CA LYS A 170 -23.04 -13.41 -15.50
C LYS A 170 -23.53 -13.40 -14.05
N GLY A 171 -23.56 -12.22 -13.42
CA GLY A 171 -24.00 -12.02 -12.05
C GLY A 171 -25.51 -11.86 -11.92
N ILE A 172 -25.94 -11.58 -10.70
CA ILE A 172 -27.33 -11.38 -10.32
C ILE A 172 -27.92 -10.24 -11.15
N LYS A 173 -29.11 -10.46 -11.75
CA LYS A 173 -29.77 -9.48 -12.63
C LYS A 173 -28.91 -9.02 -13.82
N GLY A 174 -28.01 -9.88 -14.31
CA GLY A 174 -27.16 -9.59 -15.47
C GLY A 174 -26.06 -8.58 -15.21
N ARG A 175 -25.62 -8.45 -13.96
CA ARG A 175 -24.44 -7.65 -13.57
C ARG A 175 -23.16 -8.36 -13.98
N THR A 176 -22.09 -7.62 -14.22
CA THR A 176 -20.76 -8.22 -14.42
C THR A 176 -20.31 -8.88 -13.12
N LEU A 177 -19.73 -10.08 -13.18
CA LEU A 177 -19.26 -10.85 -12.03
C LEU A 177 -17.78 -11.13 -12.19
N GLU A 178 -16.97 -10.60 -11.27
CA GLU A 178 -15.51 -10.67 -11.32
C GLU A 178 -14.91 -11.02 -9.96
N GLY A 179 -13.69 -11.57 -9.99
CA GLY A 179 -12.97 -11.96 -8.80
C GLY A 179 -12.05 -10.83 -8.33
N ILE A 180 -11.97 -10.64 -7.02
CA ILE A 180 -11.11 -9.61 -6.43
C ILE A 180 -10.13 -10.21 -5.42
N LEU A 181 -8.92 -9.65 -5.40
CA LEU A 181 -7.93 -9.85 -4.34
C LEU A 181 -7.95 -8.63 -3.44
N ILE A 182 -8.01 -8.87 -2.14
CA ILE A 182 -8.19 -7.84 -1.11
C ILE A 182 -6.94 -7.82 -0.24
N TYR A 183 -6.35 -6.64 -0.02
CA TYR A 183 -5.28 -6.49 0.96
C TYR A 183 -5.19 -5.06 1.50
N GLY A 184 -4.78 -4.89 2.74
CA GLY A 184 -4.59 -3.58 3.32
C GLY A 184 -4.26 -3.59 4.80
N LEU A 185 -4.48 -2.45 5.43
CA LEU A 185 -4.17 -2.22 6.82
C LEU A 185 -5.40 -1.69 7.56
N GLY A 186 -5.48 -2.04 8.83
CA GLY A 186 -6.51 -1.56 9.72
C GLY A 186 -5.97 -1.22 11.10
N PHE A 187 -6.73 -0.35 11.76
CA PHE A 187 -6.49 0.13 13.11
C PHE A 187 -7.74 -0.13 13.93
N ASN A 188 -7.57 -0.71 15.11
CA ASN A 188 -8.66 -1.01 16.03
C ASN A 188 -8.47 -0.22 17.33
N PHE A 189 -9.49 0.53 17.70
CA PHE A 189 -9.57 1.36 18.90
C PHE A 189 -10.62 0.78 19.82
N ARG A 190 -10.19 0.10 20.88
CA ARG A 190 -11.07 -0.52 21.87
C ARG A 190 -11.71 0.56 22.74
N LEU A 191 -13.03 0.56 22.81
CA LEU A 191 -13.80 1.40 23.73
C LEU A 191 -14.07 0.66 25.04
N ASN A 192 -14.52 -0.60 24.96
CA ASN A 192 -14.74 -1.46 26.12
C ASN A 192 -14.63 -2.96 25.74
N ASP A 193 -15.21 -3.86 26.52
CA ASP A 193 -15.13 -5.31 26.31
C ASP A 193 -15.92 -5.79 25.09
N HIS A 194 -16.94 -5.02 24.68
CA HIS A 194 -17.87 -5.35 23.61
C HIS A 194 -17.74 -4.41 22.40
N TRP A 195 -17.35 -3.16 22.61
CA TRP A 195 -17.34 -2.15 21.57
C TRP A 195 -15.93 -1.71 21.20
N ALA A 196 -15.69 -1.55 19.90
CA ALA A 196 -14.50 -0.95 19.35
C ALA A 196 -14.82 -0.17 18.07
N ILE A 197 -13.94 0.76 17.70
CA ILE A 197 -13.97 1.48 16.44
C ILE A 197 -12.84 0.94 15.57
N HIS A 198 -13.12 0.67 14.30
CA HIS A 198 -12.08 0.32 13.33
C HIS A 198 -11.93 1.39 12.26
N LEU A 199 -10.70 1.60 11.80
CA LEU A 199 -10.34 2.40 10.63
C LEU A 199 -9.54 1.50 9.71
N GLU A 200 -10.03 1.27 8.49
CA GLU A 200 -9.41 0.38 7.52
C GLU A 200 -9.15 1.12 6.22
N SER A 201 -7.99 0.88 5.59
CA SER A 201 -7.74 1.24 4.20
C SER A 201 -7.26 0.01 3.45
N VAL A 202 -8.06 -0.43 2.50
CA VAL A 202 -7.88 -1.72 1.85
C VAL A 202 -7.99 -1.54 0.33
N ASN A 203 -7.10 -2.18 -0.40
CA ASN A 203 -7.07 -2.19 -1.86
C ASN A 203 -7.75 -3.45 -2.39
N ARG A 204 -8.50 -3.28 -3.48
CA ARG A 204 -9.14 -4.35 -4.24
C ARG A 204 -8.50 -4.36 -5.61
N ILE A 205 -7.82 -5.46 -5.93
CA ILE A 205 -7.28 -5.71 -7.27
C ILE A 205 -8.26 -6.63 -7.97
N MET A 206 -8.72 -6.21 -9.14
CA MET A 206 -9.63 -6.98 -9.97
C MET A 206 -8.85 -7.92 -10.87
N ASN A 207 -9.48 -9.03 -11.27
CA ASN A 207 -8.91 -9.96 -12.24
C ASN A 207 -9.18 -9.58 -13.71
N SER A 208 -9.63 -8.34 -13.93
CA SER A 208 -10.12 -7.79 -15.19
C SER A 208 -9.85 -6.29 -15.25
N ASP A 209 -9.92 -5.74 -16.46
CA ASP A 209 -9.72 -4.33 -16.82
C ASP A 209 -11.03 -3.77 -17.40
N ALA A 210 -12.18 -4.22 -16.89
CA ALA A 210 -13.49 -3.88 -17.44
C ALA A 210 -14.32 -3.04 -16.45
N LEU A 211 -13.77 -2.69 -15.28
CA LEU A 211 -14.53 -2.04 -14.22
C LEU A 211 -14.95 -0.63 -14.63
N ASP A 212 -14.08 0.11 -15.29
CA ASP A 212 -14.39 1.46 -15.81
C ASP A 212 -15.04 1.44 -17.20
N GLY A 213 -15.16 0.26 -17.83
CA GLY A 213 -15.77 0.10 -19.14
C GLY A 213 -14.80 0.29 -20.33
N PHE A 214 -13.50 0.42 -20.08
CA PHE A 214 -12.46 0.44 -21.12
C PHE A 214 -11.42 -0.65 -20.87
N VAL A 215 -11.18 -1.48 -21.88
CA VAL A 215 -10.13 -2.51 -21.83
C VAL A 215 -8.91 -2.02 -22.61
N ASN A 216 -7.76 -1.89 -21.95
CA ASN A 216 -6.51 -1.39 -22.51
C ASN A 216 -5.30 -2.26 -22.06
N SER A 217 -4.09 -1.69 -22.08
CA SER A 217 -2.83 -2.43 -21.95
C SER A 217 -2.47 -2.85 -20.51
N TYR A 218 -3.10 -2.27 -19.49
CA TYR A 218 -2.94 -2.71 -18.11
C TYR A 218 -3.99 -3.80 -17.80
N PRO A 219 -3.60 -4.98 -17.29
CA PRO A 219 -4.52 -6.10 -17.24
C PRO A 219 -5.54 -6.07 -16.09
N TYR A 220 -5.46 -5.11 -15.16
CA TYR A 220 -6.21 -5.13 -13.90
C TYR A 220 -6.58 -3.73 -13.43
N ASP A 221 -7.86 -3.56 -13.12
CA ASP A 221 -8.37 -2.41 -12.38
C ASP A 221 -8.13 -2.53 -10.88
N VAL A 222 -7.89 -1.39 -10.23
CA VAL A 222 -7.71 -1.32 -8.78
C VAL A 222 -8.62 -0.25 -8.20
N TYR A 223 -9.19 -0.50 -7.03
CA TYR A 223 -9.83 0.55 -6.26
C TYR A 223 -9.51 0.41 -4.78
N ASN A 224 -9.42 1.54 -4.08
CA ASN A 224 -9.25 1.58 -2.64
C ASN A 224 -10.60 1.82 -1.97
N TYR A 225 -10.83 1.18 -0.84
CA TYR A 225 -11.91 1.54 0.06
C TYR A 225 -11.34 1.76 1.45
N THR A 226 -11.50 3.01 1.90
CA THR A 226 -11.10 3.48 3.22
C THR A 226 -12.36 3.72 4.04
N SER A 227 -12.46 3.07 5.19
CA SER A 227 -13.69 3.01 5.98
C SER A 227 -13.47 3.17 7.47
N LEU A 228 -14.47 3.77 8.10
CA LEU A 228 -14.63 3.80 9.55
C LEU A 228 -15.80 2.87 9.90
N GLY A 229 -15.77 2.27 11.07
CA GLY A 229 -16.92 1.53 11.53
C GLY A 229 -16.92 1.16 13.00
N LEU A 230 -18.00 0.48 13.37
CA LEU A 230 -18.33 0.14 14.73
C LEU A 230 -18.37 -1.39 14.85
N VAL A 231 -17.53 -1.90 15.75
CA VAL A 231 -17.37 -3.31 16.02
C VAL A 231 -18.12 -3.65 17.31
N TYR A 232 -18.97 -4.67 17.23
CA TYR A 232 -19.61 -5.28 18.39
C TYR A 232 -19.11 -6.72 18.55
N LYS A 233 -18.45 -7.00 19.68
CA LYS A 233 -17.87 -8.29 20.04
C LYS A 233 -18.84 -9.06 20.92
N PHE A 234 -19.14 -10.30 20.55
CA PHE A 234 -20.02 -11.20 21.28
C PHE A 234 -19.49 -12.63 21.24
N GLY A 235 -19.90 -13.49 22.17
CA GLY A 235 -19.45 -14.89 22.18
C GLY A 235 -19.34 -15.45 23.59
N VAL A 236 -19.60 -16.75 23.70
CA VAL A 236 -19.79 -17.43 24.98
C VAL A 236 -18.45 -17.89 25.55
N GLY A 237 -17.92 -17.16 26.52
CA GLY A 237 -16.90 -17.70 27.41
C GLY A 237 -17.52 -18.68 28.39
N LYS A 238 -17.90 -19.90 27.97
CA LYS A 238 -18.23 -20.94 28.96
C LYS A 238 -16.93 -21.46 29.57
N LYS A 239 -16.67 -21.06 30.81
CA LYS A 239 -15.78 -21.82 31.69
C LYS A 239 -16.66 -22.74 32.54
N LYS A 240 -16.52 -24.06 32.37
CA LYS A 240 -16.70 -24.96 33.52
C LYS A 240 -15.43 -24.79 34.34
N ILE A 241 -15.52 -24.06 35.45
CA ILE A 241 -14.55 -24.20 36.53
C ILE A 241 -14.98 -25.51 37.21
N ASN A 242 -14.20 -26.59 37.06
CA ASN A 242 -14.27 -27.65 38.05
C ASN A 242 -13.64 -27.06 39.30
N GLU A 243 -14.42 -26.97 40.36
CA GLU A 243 -14.09 -26.37 41.65
C GLU A 243 -13.29 -27.33 42.55
N GLU A 244 -12.67 -28.37 42.00
CA GLU A 244 -11.95 -29.40 42.73
C GLU A 244 -10.50 -29.49 42.27
N GLU A 245 -9.65 -28.64 42.85
CA GLU A 245 -8.29 -28.96 43.33
C GLU A 245 -7.69 -27.68 43.94
N VAL A 246 -8.24 -27.27 45.08
CA VAL A 246 -7.47 -26.48 46.04
C VAL A 246 -6.73 -27.50 46.91
N SER A 247 -5.60 -28.01 46.43
CA SER A 247 -4.60 -28.59 47.33
C SER A 247 -3.91 -27.41 48.03
N PRO A 248 -3.89 -27.35 49.38
CA PRO A 248 -3.14 -26.32 50.08
C PRO A 248 -1.65 -26.51 49.74
N LEU A 249 -1.09 -25.60 48.95
CA LEU A 249 0.36 -25.50 48.83
C LEU A 249 0.90 -25.10 50.21
N GLU A 250 1.76 -25.95 50.77
CA GLU A 250 2.52 -25.66 51.98
C GLU A 250 3.18 -24.28 51.86
N GLU A 251 2.96 -23.46 52.88
CA GLU A 251 3.52 -22.12 53.02
C GLU A 251 5.05 -22.26 53.06
N PRO A 252 5.81 -21.68 52.11
CA PRO A 252 7.27 -21.77 52.17
C PRO A 252 7.76 -21.04 53.41
N GLU A 253 8.53 -21.75 54.23
CA GLU A 253 9.19 -21.24 55.43
C GLU A 253 9.98 -19.96 55.09
N VAL A 254 9.67 -18.88 55.80
CA VAL A 254 10.27 -17.56 55.58
C VAL A 254 11.73 -17.61 56.04
N VAL A 255 12.66 -17.81 55.11
CA VAL A 255 14.09 -17.55 55.38
C VAL A 255 14.32 -16.05 55.20
N PRO A 256 14.79 -15.31 56.21
CA PRO A 256 15.02 -13.88 56.07
C PRO A 256 16.18 -13.63 55.09
N LEU A 257 15.89 -12.91 54.00
CA LEU A 257 16.90 -12.37 53.09
C LEU A 257 17.70 -11.28 53.80
N VAL A 258 18.96 -11.59 54.16
CA VAL A 258 19.97 -10.58 54.47
C VAL A 258 20.50 -10.06 53.14
N VAL A 259 20.13 -8.83 52.78
CA VAL A 259 20.66 -8.13 51.61
C VAL A 259 21.99 -7.45 52.00
N PRO A 260 23.10 -7.63 51.28
CA PRO A 260 24.32 -6.87 51.52
C PRO A 260 24.11 -5.38 51.17
N VAL A 261 24.62 -4.51 52.04
CA VAL A 261 24.41 -3.04 52.02
C VAL A 261 25.10 -2.32 50.83
N ASP A 262 25.84 -3.01 49.97
CA ASP A 262 26.69 -2.37 48.95
C ASP A 262 26.07 -2.14 47.55
N THR A 263 24.83 -2.58 47.30
CA THR A 263 24.20 -2.38 45.97
C THR A 263 23.50 -1.01 45.83
N ALA A 264 23.15 -0.35 46.93
CA ALA A 264 22.51 0.97 46.90
C ALA A 264 23.47 2.08 46.43
N SER A 265 24.77 1.95 46.72
CA SER A 265 25.80 2.94 46.37
C SER A 265 26.11 2.98 44.87
N GLN A 266 25.99 1.84 44.17
CA GLN A 266 26.30 1.73 42.73
C GLN A 266 25.16 2.25 41.83
N ILE A 267 23.93 2.30 42.35
CA ILE A 267 22.77 2.82 41.60
C ILE A 267 22.76 4.36 41.61
N GLN A 268 23.22 4.99 42.68
CA GLN A 268 23.29 6.46 42.77
C GLN A 268 24.37 7.04 41.84
N GLU A 269 25.53 6.38 41.72
CA GLU A 269 26.63 6.82 40.85
C GLU A 269 26.27 6.74 39.35
N LEU A 270 25.40 5.80 38.96
CA LEU A 270 24.87 5.70 37.59
C LEU A 270 23.80 6.76 37.26
N VAL A 271 23.08 7.24 38.28
CA VAL A 271 22.04 8.28 38.13
C VAL A 271 22.69 9.67 38.06
N ASP A 272 23.77 9.89 38.82
CA ASP A 272 24.50 11.18 38.81
C ASP A 272 25.32 11.39 37.53
N THR A 273 25.77 10.31 36.87
CA THR A 273 26.45 10.38 35.57
C THR A 273 25.51 10.66 34.39
N LEU A 274 24.27 10.17 34.43
CA LEU A 274 23.27 10.43 33.37
C LEU A 274 22.67 11.85 33.44
N ASN A 275 22.59 12.45 34.63
CA ASN A 275 22.06 13.81 34.82
C ASN A 275 23.06 14.93 34.46
N ALA A 276 24.33 14.60 34.19
CA ALA A 276 25.36 15.57 33.82
C ALA A 276 25.48 15.82 32.31
N GLU A 277 24.80 15.03 31.46
CA GLU A 277 24.97 15.07 30.00
C GLU A 277 23.78 15.71 29.24
N GLU A 278 22.70 16.09 29.94
CA GLU A 278 21.62 16.92 29.36
C GLU A 278 21.91 18.43 29.52
N ALA A 279 22.89 18.93 28.77
CA ALA A 279 23.03 20.35 28.48
C ALA A 279 23.33 20.54 26.99
N VAL A 280 22.29 20.49 26.16
CA VAL A 280 22.36 20.87 24.74
C VAL A 280 22.12 22.39 24.65
N PRO A 281 22.94 23.17 23.92
CA PRO A 281 22.73 24.60 23.79
C PRO A 281 21.55 24.92 22.88
N ASN A 282 20.81 25.94 23.29
CA ASN A 282 19.75 26.62 22.56
C ASN A 282 20.29 27.22 21.25
N VAL A 283 19.74 26.82 20.10
CA VAL A 283 19.95 27.51 18.81
C VAL A 283 18.61 28.06 18.35
N GLU A 284 18.59 29.37 18.17
CA GLU A 284 17.47 30.21 17.77
C GLU A 284 17.05 29.92 16.31
N PRO A 285 15.76 30.03 15.93
CA PRO A 285 15.32 29.68 14.59
C PRO A 285 15.63 30.79 13.58
N GLU A 286 16.43 30.46 12.56
CA GLU A 286 16.57 31.31 11.37
C GLU A 286 15.34 31.19 10.45
N GLU A 287 14.93 32.36 9.96
CA GLU A 287 13.77 32.66 9.13
C GLU A 287 13.97 32.15 7.69
N ILE A 288 13.13 31.22 7.24
CA ILE A 288 13.19 30.71 5.86
C ILE A 288 12.34 31.62 4.97
N THR A 289 13.01 32.53 4.26
CA THR A 289 12.41 33.33 3.18
C THR A 289 11.99 32.45 2.00
N ALA A 290 10.79 32.72 1.50
CA ALA A 290 10.21 32.12 0.31
C ALA A 290 11.10 32.29 -0.93
N VAL A 291 11.27 31.22 -1.70
CA VAL A 291 11.86 31.27 -3.05
C VAL A 291 10.78 30.90 -4.06
N GLU A 292 10.45 31.87 -4.92
CA GLU A 292 9.59 31.74 -6.10
C GLU A 292 10.20 30.81 -7.17
N PRO A 293 9.39 30.30 -8.12
CA PRO A 293 9.82 29.23 -9.03
C PRO A 293 10.75 29.78 -10.11
N VAL A 294 11.94 29.17 -10.23
CA VAL A 294 12.84 29.46 -11.35
C VAL A 294 12.39 28.68 -12.58
N ALA A 295 12.05 29.46 -13.59
CA ALA A 295 11.66 29.03 -14.93
C ALA A 295 12.74 28.18 -15.62
N ALA A 296 12.27 27.34 -16.53
CA ALA A 296 13.08 26.66 -17.53
C ALA A 296 13.96 27.65 -18.31
N SER A 297 15.25 27.33 -18.43
CA SER A 297 16.12 27.93 -19.44
C SER A 297 16.97 26.87 -20.13
N GLU A 298 17.08 27.07 -21.44
CA GLU A 298 17.66 26.22 -22.47
C GLU A 298 19.18 25.98 -22.31
N GLN A 299 19.68 24.95 -23.00
CA GLN A 299 21.10 24.56 -23.08
C GLN A 299 22.05 25.72 -23.44
N PRO A 300 23.31 25.60 -22.99
CA PRO A 300 24.39 25.46 -23.96
C PRO A 300 25.38 24.33 -23.62
N ALA A 301 26.05 23.82 -24.66
CA ALA A 301 27.15 22.88 -24.55
C ALA A 301 28.45 23.60 -24.17
N THR A 302 29.12 23.23 -23.07
CA THR A 302 30.53 23.60 -22.80
C THR A 302 31.29 22.60 -21.91
N GLN A 303 32.25 21.91 -22.53
CA GLN A 303 33.59 21.53 -22.03
C GLN A 303 33.77 21.09 -20.55
N GLY A 304 33.32 19.88 -20.21
CA GLY A 304 33.64 19.24 -18.93
C GLY A 304 33.15 17.80 -18.84
N LEU A 305 33.47 17.13 -17.73
CA LEU A 305 32.80 15.90 -17.31
C LEU A 305 31.34 16.25 -16.99
N ASN A 306 30.37 15.50 -17.53
CA ASN A 306 28.97 15.61 -17.15
C ASN A 306 28.31 14.23 -17.08
N TYR A 307 27.21 14.15 -16.37
CA TYR A 307 26.46 12.94 -16.13
C TYR A 307 25.10 13.02 -16.83
N ARG A 308 24.64 11.89 -17.36
CA ARG A 308 23.31 11.77 -17.99
C ARG A 308 22.64 10.49 -17.54
N VAL A 309 21.33 10.40 -17.73
CA VAL A 309 20.57 9.18 -17.42
C VAL A 309 20.30 8.43 -18.72
N GLN A 310 20.88 7.25 -18.89
CA GLN A 310 20.54 6.37 -20.00
C GLN A 310 19.22 5.67 -19.71
N ILE A 311 18.26 5.77 -20.63
CA ILE A 311 16.91 5.20 -20.49
C ILE A 311 16.69 3.98 -21.39
N LEU A 312 17.43 3.86 -22.50
CA LEU A 312 17.30 2.75 -23.45
C LEU A 312 18.60 2.55 -24.23
N ALA A 313 18.88 1.30 -24.61
CA ALA A 313 19.88 0.95 -25.61
C ALA A 313 19.29 -0.02 -26.65
N ARG A 314 19.66 0.12 -27.92
CA ARG A 314 19.20 -0.73 -29.01
C ARG A 314 20.34 -1.21 -29.90
N PHE A 315 20.34 -2.51 -30.18
CA PHE A 315 21.43 -3.24 -30.84
C PHE A 315 21.21 -3.45 -32.35
N THR A 316 19.99 -3.23 -32.85
CA THR A 316 19.57 -3.61 -34.20
C THR A 316 19.21 -2.44 -35.12
N GLY A 317 19.15 -1.21 -34.60
CA GLY A 317 18.86 0.02 -35.36
C GLY A 317 18.29 1.14 -34.48
N PRO A 318 18.31 2.42 -34.93
CA PRO A 318 17.79 3.54 -34.14
C PRO A 318 16.26 3.49 -34.06
N LEU A 319 15.71 3.98 -32.97
CA LEU A 319 14.30 4.36 -32.79
C LEU A 319 14.18 5.87 -32.90
N SER A 320 13.04 6.37 -33.38
CA SER A 320 12.81 7.81 -33.38
C SER A 320 12.66 8.34 -31.95
N VAL A 321 13.16 9.55 -31.72
CA VAL A 321 13.05 10.23 -30.42
C VAL A 321 11.59 10.45 -30.04
N GLU A 322 10.71 10.69 -31.01
CA GLU A 322 9.27 10.85 -30.80
C GLU A 322 8.62 9.57 -30.30
N TYR A 323 9.04 8.41 -30.82
CA TYR A 323 8.54 7.11 -30.35
C TYR A 323 8.97 6.86 -28.91
N ILE A 324 10.22 7.13 -28.58
CA ILE A 324 10.77 6.98 -27.22
C ILE A 324 10.11 7.97 -26.26
N SER A 325 9.88 9.20 -26.71
CA SER A 325 9.19 10.24 -25.95
C SER A 325 7.76 9.80 -25.61
N HIS A 326 7.04 9.23 -26.57
CA HIS A 326 5.70 8.70 -26.36
C HIS A 326 5.70 7.46 -25.45
N GLU A 327 6.63 6.53 -25.65
CA GLU A 327 6.74 5.27 -24.90
C GLU A 327 7.07 5.53 -23.42
N PHE A 328 8.08 6.36 -23.14
CA PHE A 328 8.52 6.65 -21.78
C PHE A 328 7.89 7.91 -21.18
N LYS A 329 7.06 8.65 -21.92
CA LYS A 329 6.41 9.89 -21.47
C LYS A 329 7.40 10.95 -21.02
N ILE A 330 8.60 10.95 -21.61
CA ILE A 330 9.66 11.93 -21.38
C ILE A 330 9.63 12.91 -22.57
N PRO A 331 9.62 14.24 -22.36
CA PRO A 331 9.61 15.21 -23.46
C PRO A 331 10.72 14.97 -24.49
N ALA A 332 10.40 15.01 -25.78
CA ALA A 332 11.34 14.71 -26.86
C ALA A 332 12.59 15.62 -26.85
N ASN A 333 12.45 16.87 -26.41
CA ASN A 333 13.55 17.83 -26.28
C ASN A 333 14.54 17.48 -25.15
N GLU A 334 14.16 16.62 -24.21
CA GLU A 334 15.03 16.16 -23.12
C GLU A 334 15.84 14.90 -23.51
N ILE A 335 15.45 14.21 -24.59
CA ILE A 335 16.06 12.96 -25.03
C ILE A 335 17.15 13.25 -26.07
N LYS A 336 18.34 12.69 -25.85
CA LYS A 336 19.46 12.69 -26.81
C LYS A 336 19.75 11.28 -27.30
N GLU A 337 19.77 11.13 -28.62
CA GLU A 337 20.25 9.92 -29.31
C GLU A 337 21.75 10.02 -29.58
N GLU A 338 22.48 8.98 -29.19
CA GLU A 338 23.92 8.86 -29.43
C GLU A 338 24.29 7.40 -29.72
N THR A 339 25.54 7.16 -30.15
CA THR A 339 26.06 5.82 -30.42
C THR A 339 27.20 5.49 -29.47
N PHE A 340 27.15 4.31 -28.86
CA PHE A 340 28.22 3.79 -28.00
C PHE A 340 28.48 2.32 -28.27
N GLN A 341 29.74 1.96 -28.55
CA GLN A 341 30.17 0.59 -28.88
C GLN A 341 29.33 -0.09 -29.99
N GLY A 342 28.87 0.70 -30.98
CA GLY A 342 28.04 0.20 -32.08
C GLY A 342 26.55 0.03 -31.74
N HIS A 343 26.10 0.52 -30.59
CA HIS A 343 24.69 0.50 -30.16
C HIS A 343 24.13 1.91 -30.05
N PHE A 344 22.84 2.05 -30.38
CA PHE A 344 22.11 3.31 -30.21
C PHE A 344 21.70 3.44 -28.76
N ILE A 345 22.07 4.53 -28.13
CA ILE A 345 21.76 4.83 -26.73
C ILE A 345 20.93 6.11 -26.66
N TYR A 346 20.02 6.12 -25.70
CA TYR A 346 19.12 7.24 -25.47
C TYR A 346 19.32 7.73 -24.05
N THR A 347 19.68 9.01 -23.93
CA THR A 347 20.02 9.64 -22.65
C THR A 347 19.14 10.85 -22.39
N VAL A 348 18.92 11.16 -21.12
CA VAL A 348 18.10 12.28 -20.66
C VAL A 348 18.92 13.21 -19.77
N GLY A 349 18.81 14.51 -20.05
CA GLY A 349 19.47 15.58 -19.31
C GLY A 349 20.99 15.63 -19.51
N ALA A 350 21.61 16.61 -18.87
CA ALA A 350 23.05 16.75 -18.70
C ALA A 350 23.31 17.48 -17.39
N PHE A 351 23.98 16.81 -16.46
CA PHE A 351 24.16 17.23 -15.07
C PHE A 351 25.63 17.37 -14.74
N GLU A 352 26.00 18.33 -13.90
CA GLU A 352 27.40 18.56 -13.54
C GLU A 352 27.88 17.53 -12.51
N THR A 353 26.98 17.09 -11.62
CA THR A 353 27.29 16.14 -10.55
C THR A 353 26.59 14.79 -10.73
N TYR A 354 27.19 13.73 -10.17
CA TYR A 354 26.57 12.41 -10.16
C TYR A 354 25.26 12.39 -9.37
N ASP A 355 25.19 13.15 -8.26
CA ASP A 355 24.02 13.18 -7.38
C ASP A 355 22.78 13.79 -8.06
N GLU A 356 22.96 14.86 -8.85
CA GLU A 356 21.88 15.42 -9.68
C GLU A 356 21.36 14.39 -10.69
N ALA A 357 22.27 13.71 -11.40
CA ALA A 357 21.89 12.66 -12.33
C ALA A 357 21.23 11.46 -11.63
N ARG A 358 21.63 11.15 -10.39
CA ARG A 358 21.02 10.11 -9.56
C ARG A 358 19.59 10.47 -9.19
N ILE A 359 19.35 11.71 -8.75
CA ILE A 359 18.01 12.21 -8.44
C ILE A 359 17.13 12.13 -9.69
N LYS A 360 17.62 12.60 -10.86
CA LYS A 360 16.86 12.50 -12.11
C LYS A 360 16.61 11.05 -12.52
N ARG A 361 17.57 10.14 -12.33
CA ARG A 361 17.39 8.70 -12.59
C ARG A 361 16.26 8.14 -11.72
N ASP A 362 16.24 8.49 -10.43
CA ASP A 362 15.23 8.00 -9.50
C ASP A 362 13.85 8.59 -9.82
N GLU A 363 13.79 9.86 -10.23
CA GLU A 363 12.60 10.48 -10.82
C GLU A 363 12.13 9.68 -12.04
N ILE A 364 13.03 9.36 -12.98
CA ILE A 364 12.68 8.64 -14.20
C ILE A 364 12.19 7.20 -13.92
N ARG A 365 12.84 6.50 -13.00
CA ARG A 365 12.42 5.16 -12.57
C ARG A 365 11.05 5.20 -11.89
N TYR A 366 10.82 6.20 -11.04
CA TYR A 366 9.64 6.30 -10.21
C TYR A 366 8.41 6.84 -10.95
N TYR A 367 8.57 7.98 -11.64
CA TYR A 367 7.46 8.67 -12.31
C TYR A 367 7.20 8.14 -13.73
N TYR A 368 8.26 7.82 -14.49
CA TYR A 368 8.14 7.35 -15.88
C TYR A 368 8.23 5.82 -16.02
N GLY A 369 8.51 5.09 -14.94
CA GLY A 369 8.48 3.63 -14.92
C GLY A 369 9.65 2.96 -15.65
N VAL A 370 10.69 3.71 -16.03
CA VAL A 370 11.87 3.20 -16.74
C VAL A 370 12.85 2.57 -15.73
N LYS A 371 12.53 1.37 -15.23
CA LYS A 371 13.25 0.71 -14.13
C LYS A 371 14.74 0.49 -14.42
N ASP A 372 15.08 0.20 -15.67
CA ASP A 372 16.45 -0.06 -16.11
C ASP A 372 17.26 1.21 -16.38
N ALA A 373 16.71 2.42 -16.13
CA ALA A 373 17.44 3.65 -16.34
C ALA A 373 18.65 3.75 -15.40
N PHE A 374 19.82 4.21 -15.85
CA PHE A 374 21.02 4.33 -15.01
C PHE A 374 21.87 5.54 -15.38
N VAL A 375 22.73 5.98 -14.45
CA VAL A 375 23.61 7.14 -14.66
C VAL A 375 24.83 6.71 -15.46
N VAL A 376 25.17 7.51 -16.47
CA VAL A 376 26.37 7.38 -17.31
C VAL A 376 27.15 8.70 -17.29
N ALA A 377 28.46 8.62 -17.48
CA ALA A 377 29.33 9.79 -17.52
C ALA A 377 29.82 10.06 -18.95
N PHE A 378 30.01 11.34 -19.25
CA PHE A 378 30.53 11.85 -20.52
C PHE A 378 31.65 12.83 -20.25
N ASN A 379 32.75 12.70 -20.97
CA ASN A 379 33.83 13.68 -20.94
C ASN A 379 33.98 14.29 -22.33
N LYS A 380 33.86 15.62 -22.43
CA LYS A 380 33.93 16.35 -23.72
C LYS A 380 32.98 15.79 -24.78
N GLY A 381 31.79 15.35 -24.37
CA GLY A 381 30.77 14.78 -25.24
C GLY A 381 30.97 13.30 -25.63
N VAL A 382 32.02 12.65 -25.13
CA VAL A 382 32.26 11.21 -25.36
C VAL A 382 31.85 10.43 -24.11
N ARG A 383 31.04 9.38 -24.29
CA ARG A 383 30.61 8.51 -23.19
C ARG A 383 31.80 7.70 -22.64
N LEU A 384 31.92 7.67 -21.31
CA LEU A 384 32.89 6.84 -20.59
C LEU A 384 32.35 5.41 -20.39
N GLU A 385 33.25 4.42 -20.37
CA GLU A 385 32.89 3.01 -20.14
C GLU A 385 32.45 2.76 -18.69
N GLN A 386 33.02 3.50 -17.76
CA GLN A 386 32.74 3.41 -16.33
C GLN A 386 32.56 4.81 -15.75
N LEU A 387 31.86 4.89 -14.62
CA LEU A 387 31.78 6.13 -13.85
C LEU A 387 33.17 6.44 -13.28
N PRO A 388 33.62 7.70 -13.31
CA PRO A 388 34.82 8.09 -12.57
C PRO A 388 34.60 7.84 -11.08
N ASP A 389 35.67 7.47 -10.37
CA ASP A 389 35.63 7.29 -8.92
C ASP A 389 35.11 8.58 -8.27
N ALA A 390 34.08 8.45 -7.44
CA ALA A 390 33.53 9.57 -6.69
C ALA A 390 34.55 9.97 -5.61
N GLU A 391 35.15 11.16 -5.73
CA GLU A 391 35.89 11.80 -4.64
C GLU A 391 34.95 12.27 -3.51
#